data_AF-A0A7C5LKU8-F1
#
_entry.id   AF-A0A7C5LKU8-F1
#
_cell.length_a   1.000
_cell.length_b   1.000
_cell.length_c   1.000
_cell.angle_alpha   90.00
_cell.angle_beta   90.00
_cell.angle_gamma   90.00
#
_symmetry.space_group_name_H-M   'P 1'
#
loop_
_entity.id
_entity.type
_entity.pdbx_description
1 polymer ?
#
loop_
_entity_poly.entity_id
_entity_poly.type
_entity_poly.pdbx_seq_one_letter_code
_entity_poly.pdbx_strand_id
1 'polypeptide(L)'
;YVDFQEYISDKLAEDLALKAQAIKRVMPEAVVTSHSAVPGLFSRPAWDGTPDDRKMNDSVDYYGVSIYPKHAGAVRPWSPFFRAAGLDFVRSMSWKNEGFYVGELQAGYGVFGMKVSVPVTAEDLRDWMWSMVAYGARAVNIYAYYPMSSGYEAGGYGLVELDGKITTRAEEAGRIAKLITRNIDLFLKARAPEAEIAVVYNPLAHLVGGQQAFTSEGQPVGSNNLSESLQGVHRAFFERGIKVDFLHVRDLKERAGQYRLIIVPYPVMISEPYLRELIKYVEQGGALLVEARCGWVDEKGFSFPVIPGGGLDKVLGCREARLLPIQKTGKIVISQNHPALPWLKPGDSLDSVFFEECLEITDRKAQVLAQSEDGQPLMVISPYGKGQAIIVGSFVGSAYHHFRNPNNGLFLAGLAEWLGIKSQAEVKAARENSMVELRWLEGEDYRILFAFNRGEEKTRASISMSLLWSGIELKNLETEEKVSFSSDKNHLNFDLEIEPQGVRVFLLRKKI
;
A
#
# COMPACT_ATOMS: atom_id res chain seq x y z
N TYR A 1 -7.37 -15.55 -24.09
CA TYR A 1 -7.36 -15.65 -22.61
C TYR A 1 -7.28 -14.29 -21.96
N VAL A 2 -6.33 -13.41 -22.36
CA VAL A 2 -6.22 -12.02 -21.86
C VAL A 2 -7.54 -11.26 -22.02
N ASP A 3 -8.09 -11.19 -23.24
CA ASP A 3 -9.38 -10.55 -23.51
C ASP A 3 -10.53 -11.10 -22.65
N PHE A 4 -10.50 -12.40 -22.34
CA PHE A 4 -11.51 -13.02 -21.49
C PHE A 4 -11.39 -12.55 -20.03
N GLN A 5 -10.16 -12.39 -19.50
CA GLN A 5 -9.96 -11.89 -18.14
C GLN A 5 -10.35 -10.41 -18.02
N GLU A 6 -9.99 -9.58 -18.99
CA GLU A 6 -10.44 -8.18 -19.04
C GLU A 6 -11.97 -8.10 -19.16
N TYR A 7 -12.56 -8.89 -20.06
CA TYR A 7 -14.02 -8.99 -20.19
C TYR A 7 -14.71 -9.35 -18.88
N ILE A 8 -14.21 -10.35 -18.14
CA ILE A 8 -14.78 -10.73 -16.83
C ILE A 8 -14.68 -9.56 -15.84
N SER A 9 -13.53 -8.90 -15.77
CA SER A 9 -13.29 -7.77 -14.87
C SER A 9 -14.24 -6.60 -15.18
N ASP A 10 -14.40 -6.25 -16.46
CA ASP A 10 -15.36 -5.23 -16.91
C ASP A 10 -16.81 -5.67 -16.66
N LYS A 11 -17.12 -6.95 -16.88
CA LYS A 11 -18.47 -7.49 -16.71
C LYS A 11 -18.92 -7.47 -15.25
N LEU A 12 -18.04 -7.75 -14.30
CA LEU A 12 -18.34 -7.62 -12.86
C LEU A 12 -18.72 -6.18 -12.49
N ALA A 13 -18.00 -5.19 -13.03
CA ALA A 13 -18.30 -3.78 -12.81
C ALA A 13 -19.63 -3.37 -13.47
N GLU A 14 -19.90 -3.85 -14.68
CA GLU A 14 -21.17 -3.65 -15.37
C GLU A 14 -22.34 -4.25 -14.58
N ASP A 15 -22.21 -5.49 -14.09
CA ASP A 15 -23.26 -6.17 -13.32
C ASP A 15 -23.56 -5.45 -12.00
N LEU A 16 -22.54 -4.91 -11.33
CA LEU A 16 -22.73 -4.07 -10.17
C LEU A 16 -23.45 -2.76 -10.54
N ALA A 17 -23.05 -2.11 -11.63
CA ALA A 17 -23.68 -0.88 -12.10
C ALA A 17 -25.16 -1.10 -12.47
N LEU A 18 -25.50 -2.24 -13.10
CA LEU A 18 -26.88 -2.61 -13.42
C LEU A 18 -27.73 -2.74 -12.14
N LYS A 19 -27.20 -3.35 -11.09
CA LYS A 19 -27.88 -3.44 -9.78
C LYS A 19 -28.08 -2.05 -9.17
N ALA A 20 -27.05 -1.21 -9.19
CA ALA A 20 -27.14 0.16 -8.68
C ALA A 20 -28.18 1.01 -9.44
N GLN A 21 -28.18 0.94 -10.76
CA GLN A 21 -29.15 1.63 -11.62
C GLN A 21 -30.59 1.14 -11.36
N ALA A 22 -30.79 -0.17 -11.15
CA ALA A 22 -32.10 -0.71 -10.83
C ALA A 22 -32.68 -0.11 -9.53
N ILE A 23 -31.83 0.04 -8.50
CA ILE A 23 -32.22 0.70 -7.24
C ILE A 23 -32.57 2.17 -7.51
N LYS A 24 -31.69 2.91 -8.19
CA LYS A 24 -31.88 4.34 -8.45
C LYS A 24 -33.07 4.68 -9.34
N ARG A 25 -33.54 3.75 -10.19
CA ARG A 25 -34.79 3.92 -10.95
C ARG A 25 -36.03 4.00 -10.05
N VAL A 26 -36.01 3.32 -8.92
CA VAL A 26 -37.13 3.31 -7.96
C VAL A 26 -36.93 4.34 -6.86
N MET A 27 -35.69 4.53 -6.40
CA MET A 27 -35.30 5.47 -5.35
C MET A 27 -34.09 6.31 -5.80
N PRO A 28 -34.31 7.40 -6.56
CA PRO A 28 -33.20 8.20 -7.14
C PRO A 28 -32.22 8.77 -6.12
N GLU A 29 -32.72 9.12 -4.93
CA GLU A 29 -31.92 9.69 -3.84
C GLU A 29 -31.20 8.63 -2.98
N ALA A 30 -31.39 7.34 -3.27
CA ALA A 30 -30.74 6.28 -2.49
C ALA A 30 -29.23 6.27 -2.74
N VAL A 31 -28.46 6.21 -1.64
CA VAL A 31 -27.03 5.92 -1.66
C VAL A 31 -26.85 4.42 -1.87
N VAL A 32 -26.20 4.03 -2.96
CA VAL A 32 -25.88 2.63 -3.26
C VAL A 32 -24.41 2.39 -2.93
N THR A 33 -24.15 1.39 -2.08
CA THR A 33 -22.80 0.97 -1.72
C THR A 33 -22.57 -0.50 -2.03
N SER A 34 -21.30 -0.89 -2.18
CA SER A 34 -20.89 -2.29 -2.33
C SER A 34 -19.46 -2.46 -1.83
N HIS A 35 -19.02 -3.68 -1.60
CA HIS A 35 -17.65 -3.98 -1.22
C HIS A 35 -17.15 -5.32 -1.76
N SER A 36 -15.84 -5.50 -1.85
CA SER A 36 -15.19 -6.81 -2.07
C SER A 36 -14.83 -7.49 -0.75
N ALA A 37 -14.53 -8.79 -0.80
CA ALA A 37 -14.21 -9.60 0.37
C ALA A 37 -12.84 -9.29 1.02
N VAL A 38 -11.95 -8.59 0.31
CA VAL A 38 -10.58 -8.27 0.75
C VAL A 38 -10.03 -7.16 -0.17
N PRO A 39 -9.08 -6.31 0.28
CA PRO A 39 -8.34 -5.44 -0.63
C PRO A 39 -7.83 -6.19 -1.87
N GLY A 40 -8.09 -5.64 -3.05
CA GLY A 40 -7.63 -6.19 -4.34
C GLY A 40 -6.13 -6.39 -4.41
N LEU A 41 -5.36 -5.67 -3.59
CA LEU A 41 -3.93 -5.91 -3.39
C LEU A 41 -3.62 -7.36 -3.04
N PHE A 42 -4.45 -8.03 -2.22
CA PHE A 42 -4.19 -9.37 -1.71
C PHE A 42 -4.82 -10.48 -2.54
N SER A 43 -5.59 -10.11 -3.55
CA SER A 43 -6.27 -11.05 -4.44
C SER A 43 -5.76 -10.86 -5.87
N ARG A 44 -6.45 -11.49 -6.82
CA ARG A 44 -6.27 -11.25 -8.25
C ARG A 44 -7.65 -11.17 -8.90
N PRO A 45 -7.92 -10.19 -9.76
CA PRO A 45 -9.13 -10.22 -10.57
C PRO A 45 -9.20 -11.54 -11.34
N ALA A 46 -10.36 -12.21 -11.28
CA ALA A 46 -10.50 -13.57 -11.81
C ALA A 46 -11.96 -13.94 -12.13
N TRP A 47 -12.11 -15.03 -12.90
CA TRP A 47 -13.40 -15.59 -13.31
C TRP A 47 -14.27 -16.12 -12.16
N ASP A 48 -13.71 -16.30 -10.97
CA ASP A 48 -14.44 -16.75 -9.77
C ASP A 48 -15.25 -15.63 -9.09
N GLY A 49 -15.29 -14.44 -9.69
CA GLY A 49 -16.01 -13.28 -9.18
C GLY A 49 -15.15 -12.32 -8.37
N THR A 50 -13.84 -12.59 -8.23
CA THR A 50 -12.90 -11.65 -7.60
C THR A 50 -12.77 -10.40 -8.48
N PRO A 51 -13.14 -9.20 -7.98
CA PRO A 51 -13.20 -8.01 -8.81
C PRO A 51 -11.87 -7.24 -8.89
N ASP A 52 -11.82 -6.29 -9.81
CA ASP A 52 -10.89 -5.15 -9.79
C ASP A 52 -11.55 -3.98 -9.03
N ASP A 53 -11.07 -3.70 -7.82
CA ASP A 53 -11.65 -2.69 -6.92
C ASP A 53 -11.77 -1.30 -7.58
N ARG A 54 -10.80 -0.92 -8.43
CA ARG A 54 -10.81 0.39 -9.08
C ARG A 54 -11.92 0.48 -10.12
N LYS A 55 -12.21 -0.61 -10.85
CA LYS A 55 -13.35 -0.70 -11.78
C LYS A 55 -14.67 -0.70 -11.00
N MET A 56 -14.78 -1.47 -9.92
CA MET A 56 -16.01 -1.54 -9.13
C MET A 56 -16.39 -0.22 -8.46
N ASN A 57 -15.40 0.60 -8.09
CA ASN A 57 -15.63 1.92 -7.51
C ASN A 57 -16.32 2.90 -8.48
N ASP A 58 -16.26 2.66 -9.79
CA ASP A 58 -16.99 3.45 -10.78
C ASP A 58 -18.51 3.12 -10.79
N SER A 59 -18.89 1.95 -10.28
CA SER A 59 -20.24 1.38 -10.45
C SER A 59 -21.28 1.77 -9.38
N VAL A 60 -20.83 2.30 -8.25
CA VAL A 60 -21.69 2.64 -7.08
C VAL A 60 -21.35 4.02 -6.51
N ASP A 61 -22.14 4.52 -5.56
CA ASP A 61 -21.85 5.81 -4.90
C ASP A 61 -20.61 5.70 -4.03
N TYR A 62 -20.51 4.62 -3.23
CA TYR A 62 -19.32 4.30 -2.45
C TYR A 62 -18.99 2.82 -2.54
N TYR A 63 -17.76 2.52 -2.91
CA TYR A 63 -17.22 1.18 -2.90
C TYR A 63 -16.21 1.01 -1.76
N GLY A 64 -16.20 -0.18 -1.16
CA GLY A 64 -15.33 -0.51 -0.05
C GLY A 64 -14.76 -1.90 -0.16
N VAL A 65 -14.17 -2.36 0.93
CA VAL A 65 -13.70 -3.75 1.07
C VAL A 65 -13.99 -4.27 2.47
N SER A 66 -13.96 -5.58 2.63
CA SER A 66 -13.90 -6.21 3.94
C SER A 66 -12.46 -6.30 4.45
N ILE A 67 -12.28 -6.13 5.75
CA ILE A 67 -11.02 -6.19 6.48
C ILE A 67 -11.16 -7.21 7.61
N TYR A 68 -10.56 -8.39 7.42
CA TYR A 68 -10.56 -9.49 8.37
C TYR A 68 -9.14 -9.88 8.80
N PRO A 69 -8.53 -9.16 9.78
CA PRO A 69 -7.14 -9.41 10.16
C PRO A 69 -6.92 -10.80 10.77
N LYS A 70 -7.96 -11.41 11.38
CA LYS A 70 -7.95 -12.76 11.97
C LYS A 70 -9.01 -13.64 11.31
N HIS A 71 -9.07 -13.71 9.98
CA HIS A 71 -10.05 -14.55 9.28
C HIS A 71 -9.94 -16.04 9.67
N ALA A 72 -10.93 -16.87 9.30
CA ALA A 72 -10.95 -18.30 9.58
C ALA A 72 -9.63 -19.01 9.23
N GLY A 73 -9.06 -19.72 10.21
CA GLY A 73 -7.76 -20.41 10.09
C GLY A 73 -6.53 -19.54 10.46
N ALA A 74 -6.71 -18.25 10.75
CA ALA A 74 -5.62 -17.38 11.17
C ALA A 74 -5.21 -17.65 12.63
N VAL A 75 -3.95 -18.03 12.84
CA VAL A 75 -3.35 -18.21 14.17
C VAL A 75 -2.73 -16.92 14.74
N ARG A 76 -2.61 -15.89 13.91
CA ARG A 76 -2.13 -14.54 14.23
C ARG A 76 -2.87 -13.52 13.36
N PRO A 77 -3.04 -12.26 13.81
CA PRO A 77 -3.59 -11.22 12.96
C PRO A 77 -2.64 -10.92 11.77
N TRP A 78 -3.16 -10.25 10.74
CA TRP A 78 -2.34 -9.59 9.73
C TRP A 78 -1.23 -8.77 10.39
N SER A 79 -0.01 -8.86 9.84
CA SER A 79 1.08 -7.99 10.29
C SER A 79 0.72 -6.51 10.06
N PRO A 80 1.28 -5.58 10.87
CA PRO A 80 1.06 -4.15 10.67
C PRO A 80 1.38 -3.70 9.24
N PHE A 81 2.46 -4.22 8.65
CA PHE A 81 2.86 -3.92 7.27
C PHE A 81 1.86 -4.40 6.23
N PHE A 82 1.39 -5.65 6.36
CA PHE A 82 0.39 -6.22 5.46
C PHE A 82 -0.89 -5.38 5.51
N ARG A 83 -1.40 -5.09 6.72
CA ARG A 83 -2.59 -4.26 6.90
C ARG A 83 -2.39 -2.84 6.34
N ALA A 84 -1.26 -2.20 6.62
CA ALA A 84 -0.95 -0.85 6.12
C ALA A 84 -1.00 -0.77 4.60
N ALA A 85 -0.36 -1.72 3.90
CA ALA A 85 -0.36 -1.78 2.44
C ALA A 85 -1.79 -1.94 1.89
N GLY A 86 -2.60 -2.81 2.50
CA GLY A 86 -4.00 -2.99 2.12
C GLY A 86 -4.83 -1.72 2.28
N LEU A 87 -4.67 -1.00 3.39
CA LEU A 87 -5.44 0.22 3.65
C LEU A 87 -5.04 1.38 2.74
N ASP A 88 -3.74 1.60 2.52
CA ASP A 88 -3.27 2.60 1.55
C ASP A 88 -3.72 2.22 0.12
N PHE A 89 -3.74 0.92 -0.23
CA PHE A 89 -4.27 0.44 -1.52
C PHE A 89 -5.75 0.74 -1.69
N VAL A 90 -6.59 0.39 -0.71
CA VAL A 90 -8.05 0.61 -0.80
C VAL A 90 -8.38 2.08 -0.90
N ARG A 91 -7.71 2.94 -0.11
CA ARG A 91 -7.81 4.41 -0.26
C ARG A 91 -7.53 4.81 -1.70
N SER A 92 -6.50 4.22 -2.28
CA SER A 92 -6.04 4.57 -3.63
C SER A 92 -6.91 4.00 -4.75
N MET A 93 -7.61 2.90 -4.56
CA MET A 93 -8.60 2.43 -5.55
C MET A 93 -9.93 3.19 -5.47
N SER A 94 -10.09 4.03 -4.43
CA SER A 94 -11.35 4.67 -4.04
C SER A 94 -11.33 6.20 -4.17
N TRP A 95 -10.59 6.78 -5.13
CA TRP A 95 -10.40 8.23 -5.24
C TRP A 95 -11.68 9.06 -5.16
N LYS A 96 -12.76 8.60 -5.80
CA LYS A 96 -14.10 9.22 -5.79
C LYS A 96 -14.68 9.37 -4.38
N ASN A 97 -14.33 8.47 -3.48
CA ASN A 97 -14.86 8.43 -2.11
C ASN A 97 -14.12 9.42 -1.19
N GLU A 98 -13.06 10.07 -1.67
CA GLU A 98 -12.18 10.95 -0.90
C GLU A 98 -11.71 10.32 0.43
N GLY A 99 -11.41 9.02 0.36
CA GLY A 99 -11.22 8.11 1.49
C GLY A 99 -11.60 6.70 1.05
N PHE A 100 -12.04 5.85 1.97
CA PHE A 100 -12.59 4.54 1.61
C PHE A 100 -13.65 4.07 2.59
N TYR A 101 -14.39 3.04 2.20
CA TYR A 101 -15.43 2.43 3.03
C TYR A 101 -14.96 1.04 3.46
N VAL A 102 -15.16 0.71 4.72
CA VAL A 102 -14.96 -0.65 5.20
C VAL A 102 -16.34 -1.29 5.28
N GLY A 103 -16.66 -2.11 4.28
CA GLY A 103 -17.95 -2.79 4.18
C GLY A 103 -18.15 -3.78 5.34
N GLU A 104 -17.06 -4.41 5.76
CA GLU A 104 -17.02 -5.30 6.91
C GLU A 104 -15.67 -5.20 7.62
N LEU A 105 -15.67 -4.82 8.89
CA LEU A 105 -14.54 -4.96 9.79
C LEU A 105 -14.83 -6.13 10.72
N GLN A 106 -13.90 -7.07 10.82
CA GLN A 106 -14.08 -8.26 11.66
C GLN A 106 -14.36 -7.92 13.12
N ALA A 107 -15.42 -8.53 13.68
CA ALA A 107 -15.58 -8.77 15.10
C ALA A 107 -15.78 -10.27 15.36
N GLY A 108 -15.34 -10.76 16.52
CA GLY A 108 -15.40 -12.18 16.87
C GLY A 108 -14.40 -13.05 16.09
N TYR A 109 -14.21 -14.29 16.54
CA TYR A 109 -13.32 -15.23 15.86
C TYR A 109 -13.91 -15.65 14.51
N GLY A 110 -13.08 -15.76 13.48
CA GLY A 110 -13.51 -16.27 12.18
C GLY A 110 -13.69 -17.79 12.22
N VAL A 111 -14.75 -18.29 11.60
CA VAL A 111 -15.00 -19.73 11.44
C VAL A 111 -15.48 -20.05 10.03
N PHE A 112 -14.92 -21.10 9.45
CA PHE A 112 -15.37 -21.71 8.20
C PHE A 112 -15.24 -23.22 8.33
N GLY A 113 -16.34 -23.89 8.66
CA GLY A 113 -16.32 -25.30 9.04
C GLY A 113 -15.34 -25.57 10.17
N MET A 114 -14.30 -26.36 9.91
CA MET A 114 -13.26 -26.70 10.91
C MET A 114 -12.10 -25.71 11.00
N LYS A 115 -12.10 -24.65 10.16
CA LYS A 115 -11.09 -23.59 10.25
C LYS A 115 -11.56 -22.53 11.24
N VAL A 116 -10.83 -22.38 12.33
CA VAL A 116 -11.14 -21.43 13.42
C VAL A 116 -9.96 -20.49 13.61
N SER A 117 -10.22 -19.20 13.79
CA SER A 117 -9.18 -18.22 14.12
C SER A 117 -8.99 -18.06 15.62
N VAL A 118 -7.90 -17.42 16.03
CA VAL A 118 -7.82 -16.87 17.40
C VAL A 118 -8.91 -15.80 17.61
N PRO A 119 -9.48 -15.66 18.83
CA PRO A 119 -10.51 -14.66 19.10
C PRO A 119 -10.06 -13.21 18.86
N VAL A 120 -11.05 -12.38 18.55
CA VAL A 120 -10.92 -10.92 18.49
C VAL A 120 -11.21 -10.34 19.86
N THR A 121 -10.27 -9.57 20.40
CA THR A 121 -10.35 -8.91 21.71
C THR A 121 -10.80 -7.45 21.60
N ALA A 122 -10.91 -6.76 22.73
CA ALA A 122 -11.15 -5.31 22.76
C ALA A 122 -9.96 -4.54 22.17
N GLU A 123 -8.74 -4.96 22.49
CA GLU A 123 -7.50 -4.37 21.98
C GLU A 123 -7.40 -4.48 20.46
N ASP A 124 -7.81 -5.62 19.89
CA ASP A 124 -7.89 -5.79 18.43
C ASP A 124 -8.84 -4.77 17.79
N LEU A 125 -10.09 -4.66 18.27
CA LEU A 125 -11.04 -3.70 17.69
C LEU A 125 -10.58 -2.25 17.91
N ARG A 126 -9.95 -1.97 19.04
CA ARG A 126 -9.35 -0.66 19.29
C ARG A 126 -8.29 -0.33 18.25
N ASP A 127 -7.34 -1.22 18.04
CA ASP A 127 -6.34 -1.08 16.99
C ASP A 127 -7.03 -0.89 15.62
N TRP A 128 -7.89 -1.83 15.23
CA TRP A 128 -8.35 -1.93 13.86
C TRP A 128 -9.27 -0.78 13.49
N MET A 129 -10.23 -0.40 14.34
CA MET A 129 -11.11 0.73 14.08
C MET A 129 -10.31 2.03 13.93
N TRP A 130 -9.37 2.29 14.83
CA TRP A 130 -8.54 3.48 14.72
C TRP A 130 -7.60 3.43 13.52
N SER A 131 -7.10 2.25 13.14
CA SER A 131 -6.33 2.07 11.91
C SER A 131 -7.16 2.41 10.67
N MET A 132 -8.43 1.97 10.59
CA MET A 132 -9.28 2.32 9.45
C MET A 132 -9.43 3.85 9.33
N VAL A 133 -9.77 4.50 10.44
CA VAL A 133 -9.95 5.97 10.48
C VAL A 133 -8.64 6.70 10.14
N ALA A 134 -7.52 6.28 10.72
CA ALA A 134 -6.21 6.91 10.50
C ALA A 134 -5.73 6.85 9.04
N TYR A 135 -6.17 5.83 8.30
CA TYR A 135 -5.86 5.68 6.87
C TYR A 135 -6.86 6.40 5.95
N GLY A 136 -7.92 6.98 6.51
CA GLY A 136 -8.89 7.78 5.76
C GLY A 136 -10.24 7.09 5.52
N ALA A 137 -10.62 6.09 6.32
CA ALA A 137 -11.95 5.50 6.22
C ALA A 137 -13.05 6.55 6.48
N ARG A 138 -14.09 6.54 5.64
CA ARG A 138 -15.31 7.36 5.76
C ARG A 138 -16.46 6.62 6.42
N ALA A 139 -16.41 5.29 6.41
CA ALA A 139 -17.30 4.43 7.16
C ALA A 139 -16.55 3.17 7.62
N VAL A 140 -16.90 2.70 8.82
CA VAL A 140 -16.44 1.43 9.38
C VAL A 140 -17.65 0.62 9.81
N ASN A 141 -18.04 -0.36 9.00
CA ASN A 141 -19.15 -1.25 9.27
C ASN A 141 -18.61 -2.53 9.89
N ILE A 142 -18.98 -2.85 11.13
CA ILE A 142 -18.45 -4.03 11.83
C ILE A 142 -19.32 -5.25 11.50
N TYR A 143 -18.67 -6.31 11.00
CA TYR A 143 -19.31 -7.58 10.72
C TYR A 143 -19.12 -8.55 11.89
N ALA A 144 -20.17 -8.99 12.55
CA ALA A 144 -21.55 -8.49 12.52
C ALA A 144 -21.97 -8.08 13.93
N TYR A 145 -23.22 -7.66 14.13
CA TYR A 145 -23.70 -7.43 15.49
C TYR A 145 -23.82 -8.76 16.26
N TYR A 146 -24.65 -9.69 15.78
CA TYR A 146 -24.74 -11.06 16.28
C TYR A 146 -23.74 -11.97 15.55
N PRO A 147 -23.19 -13.00 16.21
CA PRO A 147 -22.55 -14.11 15.52
C PRO A 147 -23.53 -14.77 14.54
N MET A 148 -23.01 -15.40 13.49
CA MET A 148 -23.86 -16.09 12.54
C MET A 148 -24.56 -17.28 13.22
N SER A 149 -25.89 -17.39 13.12
CA SER A 149 -26.66 -18.43 13.80
C SER A 149 -26.83 -19.73 13.00
N SER A 150 -26.46 -19.73 11.71
CA SER A 150 -26.62 -20.86 10.79
C SER A 150 -25.60 -20.82 9.65
N GLY A 151 -25.41 -21.94 8.97
CA GLY A 151 -24.47 -22.07 7.84
C GLY A 151 -23.09 -22.54 8.27
N TYR A 152 -22.14 -22.55 7.34
CA TYR A 152 -20.77 -23.03 7.57
C TYR A 152 -19.92 -22.10 8.45
N GLU A 153 -20.41 -20.89 8.73
CA GLU A 153 -19.79 -19.90 9.62
C GLU A 153 -20.54 -19.76 10.97
N ALA A 154 -21.47 -20.68 11.26
CA ALA A 154 -22.29 -20.62 12.45
C ALA A 154 -21.44 -20.60 13.74
N GLY A 155 -21.80 -19.70 14.66
CA GLY A 155 -21.14 -19.50 15.95
C GLY A 155 -19.93 -18.56 15.92
N GLY A 156 -19.42 -18.22 14.74
CA GLY A 156 -18.31 -17.29 14.59
C GLY A 156 -18.76 -15.87 14.27
N TYR A 157 -17.75 -15.00 14.27
CA TYR A 157 -17.85 -13.55 14.13
C TYR A 157 -18.73 -12.91 15.22
N GLY A 158 -19.13 -11.65 15.02
CA GLY A 158 -20.10 -10.98 15.88
C GLY A 158 -19.47 -10.12 17.00
N LEU A 159 -20.11 -9.00 17.30
CA LEU A 159 -19.79 -8.14 18.43
C LEU A 159 -20.27 -8.76 19.75
N VAL A 160 -21.47 -9.33 19.79
CA VAL A 160 -22.02 -9.99 20.99
C VAL A 160 -21.80 -11.50 20.97
N GLU A 161 -22.12 -12.18 22.05
CA GLU A 161 -22.17 -13.66 22.08
C GLU A 161 -23.46 -14.18 21.43
N LEU A 162 -23.51 -15.50 21.15
CA LEU A 162 -24.68 -16.15 20.53
C LEU A 162 -25.98 -15.99 21.33
N ASP A 163 -25.88 -15.89 22.66
CA ASP A 163 -27.01 -15.65 23.57
C ASP A 163 -27.36 -14.15 23.70
N GLY A 164 -26.66 -13.28 22.97
CA GLY A 164 -26.81 -11.83 23.00
C GLY A 164 -26.05 -11.12 24.12
N LYS A 165 -25.24 -11.82 24.92
CA LYS A 165 -24.42 -11.20 25.96
C LYS A 165 -23.44 -10.19 25.34
N ILE A 166 -23.42 -8.98 25.91
CA ILE A 166 -22.48 -7.92 25.53
C ILE A 166 -21.07 -8.33 25.94
N THR A 167 -20.11 -8.07 25.06
CA THR A 167 -18.70 -8.46 25.21
C THR A 167 -17.83 -7.23 25.39
N THR A 168 -16.61 -7.41 25.90
CA THR A 168 -15.64 -6.32 26.03
C THR A 168 -15.27 -5.70 24.69
N ARG A 169 -15.21 -6.50 23.62
CA ARG A 169 -15.01 -6.01 22.24
C ARG A 169 -16.17 -5.12 21.77
N ALA A 170 -17.42 -5.47 22.10
CA ALA A 170 -18.58 -4.64 21.80
C ALA A 170 -18.57 -3.31 22.57
N GLU A 171 -18.19 -3.35 23.85
CA GLU A 171 -18.07 -2.15 24.68
C GLU A 171 -16.99 -1.19 24.15
N GLU A 172 -15.82 -1.72 23.77
CA GLU A 172 -14.74 -0.91 23.17
C GLU A 172 -15.16 -0.28 21.85
N ALA A 173 -15.72 -1.08 20.93
CA ALA A 173 -16.21 -0.58 19.66
C ALA A 173 -17.28 0.51 19.84
N GLY A 174 -18.20 0.31 20.78
CA GLY A 174 -19.22 1.30 21.12
C GLY A 174 -18.64 2.59 21.70
N ARG A 175 -17.57 2.52 22.49
CA ARG A 175 -16.88 3.72 23.02
C ARG A 175 -16.22 4.53 21.91
N ILE A 176 -15.51 3.86 21.00
CA ILE A 176 -14.85 4.49 19.84
C ILE A 176 -15.90 5.11 18.92
N ALA A 177 -16.96 4.38 18.59
CA ALA A 177 -18.05 4.88 17.76
C ALA A 177 -18.70 6.14 18.36
N LYS A 178 -18.97 6.15 19.68
CA LYS A 178 -19.51 7.33 20.37
C LYS A 178 -18.57 8.53 20.28
N LEU A 179 -17.25 8.32 20.44
CA LEU A 179 -16.27 9.41 20.33
C LEU A 179 -16.22 9.99 18.92
N ILE A 180 -16.17 9.12 17.90
CA ILE A 180 -16.17 9.54 16.49
C ILE A 180 -17.46 10.32 16.18
N THR A 181 -18.64 9.80 16.56
CA THR A 181 -19.93 10.45 16.31
C THR A 181 -20.02 11.83 16.96
N ARG A 182 -19.50 11.99 18.19
CA ARG A 182 -19.46 13.31 18.87
C ARG A 182 -18.57 14.33 18.16
N ASN A 183 -17.59 13.87 17.38
CA ASN A 183 -16.62 14.69 16.67
C ASN A 183 -16.71 14.48 15.14
N ILE A 184 -17.89 14.12 14.61
CA ILE A 184 -18.01 13.58 13.25
C ILE A 184 -17.51 14.56 12.17
N ASP A 185 -17.80 15.85 12.33
CA ASP A 185 -17.35 16.89 11.40
C ASP A 185 -15.82 16.96 11.29
N LEU A 186 -15.12 16.72 12.40
CA LEU A 186 -13.67 16.72 12.44
C LEU A 186 -13.08 15.54 11.65
N PHE A 187 -13.70 14.36 11.71
CA PHE A 187 -13.25 13.22 10.91
C PHE A 187 -13.66 13.33 9.44
N LEU A 188 -14.87 13.81 9.14
CA LEU A 188 -15.37 13.92 7.77
C LEU A 188 -14.75 15.05 6.95
N LYS A 189 -14.31 16.14 7.60
CA LYS A 189 -13.60 17.25 6.92
C LYS A 189 -12.10 17.03 6.79
N ALA A 190 -11.53 16.06 7.51
CA ALA A 190 -10.11 15.75 7.43
C ALA A 190 -9.78 14.71 6.35
N ARG A 191 -8.61 14.82 5.72
CA ARG A 191 -8.13 13.94 4.65
C ARG A 191 -6.72 13.43 4.99
N ALA A 192 -6.36 12.25 4.49
CA ALA A 192 -4.96 11.84 4.57
C ALA A 192 -4.12 12.80 3.71
N PRO A 193 -2.94 13.24 4.18
CA PRO A 193 -2.02 14.03 3.36
C PRO A 193 -1.69 13.36 2.03
N GLU A 194 -1.50 14.17 1.01
CA GLU A 194 -1.09 13.73 -0.33
C GLU A 194 0.29 13.05 -0.29
N ALA A 195 0.45 12.02 -1.10
CA ALA A 195 1.74 11.34 -1.30
C ALA A 195 2.46 11.90 -2.53
N GLU A 196 3.78 12.02 -2.45
CA GLU A 196 4.63 12.41 -3.59
C GLU A 196 5.17 11.20 -4.38
N ILE A 197 4.82 9.98 -3.95
CA ILE A 197 5.28 8.70 -4.52
C ILE A 197 4.08 7.82 -4.85
N ALA A 198 4.07 7.25 -6.05
CA ALA A 198 3.08 6.25 -6.47
C ALA A 198 3.73 4.91 -6.80
N VAL A 199 3.08 3.83 -6.38
CA VAL A 199 3.39 2.44 -6.74
C VAL A 199 2.32 1.95 -7.71
N VAL A 200 2.68 1.68 -8.95
CA VAL A 200 1.71 1.31 -9.98
C VAL A 200 1.17 -0.09 -9.74
N TYR A 201 -0.15 -0.21 -9.69
CA TYR A 201 -0.86 -1.49 -9.73
C TYR A 201 -1.39 -1.75 -11.14
N ASN A 202 -0.94 -2.88 -11.70
CA ASN A 202 -1.29 -3.34 -13.04
C ASN A 202 -1.85 -4.77 -12.98
N PRO A 203 -3.18 -4.95 -13.09
CA PRO A 203 -3.79 -6.28 -13.05
C PRO A 203 -3.25 -7.27 -14.09
N LEU A 204 -2.82 -6.80 -15.27
CA LEU A 204 -2.31 -7.69 -16.34
C LEU A 204 -1.05 -8.46 -15.91
N ALA A 205 -0.26 -7.92 -14.99
CA ALA A 205 0.93 -8.60 -14.47
C ALA A 205 0.59 -9.91 -13.72
N HIS A 206 -0.65 -10.11 -13.24
CA HIS A 206 -1.07 -11.41 -12.70
C HIS A 206 -1.05 -12.53 -13.75
N LEU A 207 -1.23 -12.21 -15.04
CA LEU A 207 -1.34 -13.20 -16.12
C LEU A 207 0.02 -13.75 -16.56
N VAL A 208 1.10 -13.01 -16.29
CA VAL A 208 2.47 -13.38 -16.67
C VAL A 208 3.35 -13.25 -15.44
N GLY A 209 3.70 -14.36 -14.80
CA GLY A 209 4.62 -14.38 -13.65
C GLY A 209 4.10 -13.79 -12.33
N GLY A 210 3.08 -12.94 -12.30
CA GLY A 210 2.57 -12.35 -11.06
C GLY A 210 1.96 -13.35 -10.06
N GLN A 211 1.71 -14.58 -10.47
CA GLN A 211 1.31 -15.72 -9.60
C GLN A 211 2.41 -16.77 -9.44
N GLN A 212 3.66 -16.44 -9.80
CA GLN A 212 4.78 -17.35 -9.67
C GLN A 212 4.95 -17.73 -8.19
N ALA A 213 4.88 -19.02 -7.87
CA ALA A 213 5.03 -19.49 -6.50
C ALA A 213 6.43 -20.04 -6.20
N PHE A 214 7.14 -20.49 -7.24
CA PHE A 214 8.42 -21.20 -7.10
C PHE A 214 9.51 -20.58 -7.98
N THR A 215 10.79 -20.74 -7.62
CA THR A 215 11.89 -20.50 -8.57
C THR A 215 11.91 -21.54 -9.68
N SER A 216 12.77 -21.36 -10.68
CA SER A 216 12.98 -22.35 -11.75
C SER A 216 13.41 -23.73 -11.24
N GLU A 217 14.01 -23.81 -10.05
CA GLU A 217 14.42 -25.06 -9.40
C GLU A 217 13.39 -25.59 -8.38
N GLY A 218 12.16 -25.05 -8.39
CA GLY A 218 11.07 -25.53 -7.55
C GLY A 218 11.13 -25.07 -6.09
N GLN A 219 11.96 -24.08 -5.76
CA GLN A 219 12.01 -23.54 -4.39
C GLN A 219 10.84 -22.58 -4.16
N PRO A 220 10.06 -22.73 -3.07
CA PRO A 220 8.99 -21.80 -2.77
C PRO A 220 9.54 -20.38 -2.52
N VAL A 221 8.93 -19.38 -3.16
CA VAL A 221 9.23 -17.95 -2.95
C VAL A 221 7.99 -17.23 -2.44
N GLY A 222 6.81 -17.48 -3.02
CA GLY A 222 5.59 -16.79 -2.63
C GLY A 222 4.34 -17.45 -3.21
N SER A 223 3.25 -16.72 -3.29
CA SER A 223 1.97 -17.21 -3.86
C SER A 223 1.27 -16.19 -4.75
N ASN A 224 1.49 -14.90 -4.49
CA ASN A 224 0.99 -13.80 -5.31
C ASN A 224 2.11 -12.76 -5.44
N ASN A 225 3.11 -13.07 -6.27
CA ASN A 225 4.34 -12.29 -6.33
C ASN A 225 4.17 -10.84 -6.81
N LEU A 226 3.12 -10.54 -7.59
CA LEU A 226 2.76 -9.15 -7.86
C LEU A 226 2.37 -8.43 -6.56
N SER A 227 1.43 -8.99 -5.79
CA SER A 227 1.02 -8.45 -4.50
C SER A 227 2.20 -8.31 -3.53
N GLU A 228 3.02 -9.34 -3.44
CA GLU A 228 4.17 -9.38 -2.53
C GLU A 228 5.22 -8.34 -2.94
N SER A 229 5.44 -8.12 -4.25
CA SER A 229 6.32 -7.05 -4.75
C SER A 229 5.79 -5.66 -4.41
N LEU A 230 4.51 -5.41 -4.67
CA LEU A 230 3.82 -4.16 -4.30
C LEU A 230 3.93 -3.87 -2.79
N GLN A 231 3.74 -4.89 -1.96
CA GLN A 231 3.90 -4.80 -0.50
C GLN A 231 5.35 -4.57 -0.07
N GLY A 232 6.33 -5.17 -0.77
CA GLY A 232 7.74 -4.94 -0.51
C GLY A 232 8.13 -3.48 -0.77
N VAL A 233 7.70 -2.93 -1.91
CA VAL A 233 7.91 -1.50 -2.22
C VAL A 233 7.24 -0.62 -1.17
N HIS A 234 5.95 -0.86 -0.87
CA HIS A 234 5.23 -0.11 0.18
C HIS A 234 5.95 -0.14 1.52
N ARG A 235 6.41 -1.32 1.96
CA ARG A 235 7.11 -1.50 3.23
C ARG A 235 8.37 -0.65 3.34
N ALA A 236 9.15 -0.52 2.27
CA ALA A 236 10.41 0.24 2.29
C ALA A 236 10.19 1.71 2.69
N PHE A 237 9.10 2.32 2.21
CA PHE A 237 8.69 3.69 2.54
C PHE A 237 7.97 3.75 3.89
N PHE A 238 7.08 2.79 4.16
CA PHE A 238 6.31 2.74 5.40
C PHE A 238 7.20 2.67 6.64
N GLU A 239 8.27 1.88 6.62
CA GLU A 239 9.23 1.78 7.73
C GLU A 239 9.93 3.11 8.06
N ARG A 240 9.88 4.09 7.16
CA ARG A 240 10.49 5.42 7.30
C ARG A 240 9.46 6.54 7.44
N GLY A 241 8.18 6.20 7.61
CA GLY A 241 7.09 7.19 7.72
C GLY A 241 6.81 7.94 6.42
N ILE A 242 7.31 7.45 5.28
CA ILE A 242 7.08 8.06 3.97
C ILE A 242 5.79 7.48 3.38
N LYS A 243 4.91 8.36 2.92
CA LYS A 243 3.62 7.98 2.35
C LYS A 243 3.77 7.64 0.88
N VAL A 244 3.06 6.59 0.48
CA VAL A 244 2.91 6.18 -0.90
C VAL A 244 1.43 5.97 -1.19
N ASP A 245 1.05 6.25 -2.43
CA ASP A 245 -0.22 5.83 -3.00
C ASP A 245 -0.02 4.64 -3.92
N PHE A 246 -1.07 3.84 -4.11
CA PHE A 246 -1.10 2.84 -5.17
C PHE A 246 -1.82 3.41 -6.39
N LEU A 247 -1.17 3.48 -7.54
CA LEU A 247 -1.76 4.06 -8.73
C LEU A 247 -2.21 2.98 -9.69
N HIS A 248 -3.53 2.82 -9.86
CA HIS A 248 -4.05 1.91 -10.88
C HIS A 248 -3.61 2.39 -12.28
N VAL A 249 -3.20 1.48 -13.17
CA VAL A 249 -2.73 1.85 -14.53
C VAL A 249 -3.71 2.72 -15.33
N ARG A 250 -5.02 2.52 -15.13
CA ARG A 250 -6.09 3.36 -15.74
C ARG A 250 -6.00 4.84 -15.37
N ASP A 251 -5.47 5.16 -14.18
CA ASP A 251 -5.40 6.52 -13.65
C ASP A 251 -4.08 7.22 -14.00
N LEU A 252 -3.13 6.56 -14.69
CA LEU A 252 -1.81 7.13 -15.04
C LEU A 252 -1.95 8.45 -15.78
N LYS A 253 -2.84 8.51 -16.78
CA LYS A 253 -3.03 9.70 -17.61
C LYS A 253 -3.46 10.94 -16.80
N GLU A 254 -4.28 10.75 -15.78
CA GLU A 254 -4.87 11.84 -14.99
C GLU A 254 -4.04 12.20 -13.76
N ARG A 255 -3.33 11.22 -13.19
CA ARG A 255 -2.70 11.37 -11.87
C ARG A 255 -1.19 11.28 -11.85
N ALA A 256 -0.53 10.73 -12.88
CA ALA A 256 0.92 10.53 -12.87
C ALA A 256 1.70 11.84 -12.58
N GLY A 257 1.25 12.97 -13.12
CA GLY A 257 1.90 14.27 -12.93
C GLY A 257 1.84 14.84 -11.50
N GLN A 258 1.09 14.23 -10.58
CA GLN A 258 1.04 14.61 -9.16
C GLN A 258 2.22 14.03 -8.38
N TYR A 259 2.85 12.97 -8.90
CA TYR A 259 3.90 12.24 -8.22
C TYR A 259 5.28 12.68 -8.72
N ARG A 260 6.24 12.74 -7.80
CA ARG A 260 7.64 13.01 -8.11
C ARG A 260 8.39 11.71 -8.45
N LEU A 261 7.92 10.60 -7.87
CA LEU A 261 8.41 9.25 -8.14
C LEU A 261 7.24 8.32 -8.49
N ILE A 262 7.37 7.61 -9.60
CA ILE A 262 6.52 6.47 -9.94
C ILE A 262 7.39 5.22 -9.95
N ILE A 263 6.95 4.20 -9.22
CA ILE A 263 7.57 2.88 -9.19
C ILE A 263 6.60 1.92 -9.87
N VAL A 264 7.08 1.08 -10.79
CA VAL A 264 6.30 0.07 -11.49
C VAL A 264 6.86 -1.31 -11.17
N PRO A 265 6.38 -1.95 -10.07
CA PRO A 265 6.80 -3.29 -9.70
C PRO A 265 6.22 -4.32 -10.65
N TYR A 266 6.97 -5.40 -10.88
CA TYR A 266 6.54 -6.54 -11.69
C TYR A 266 5.92 -6.19 -13.07
N PRO A 267 6.51 -5.29 -13.88
CA PRO A 267 5.89 -4.74 -15.10
C PRO A 267 5.99 -5.65 -16.34
N VAL A 268 5.98 -6.97 -16.14
CA VAL A 268 6.27 -7.98 -17.17
C VAL A 268 5.19 -8.09 -18.25
N MET A 269 3.95 -7.73 -17.94
CA MET A 269 2.88 -7.59 -18.92
C MET A 269 2.15 -6.28 -18.69
N ILE A 270 2.17 -5.37 -19.67
CA ILE A 270 1.58 -4.04 -19.57
C ILE A 270 1.17 -3.55 -20.96
N SER A 271 0.03 -2.87 -21.04
CA SER A 271 -0.49 -2.42 -22.33
C SER A 271 0.33 -1.27 -22.92
N GLU A 272 0.41 -1.22 -24.25
CA GLU A 272 1.14 -0.16 -24.95
C GLU A 272 0.63 1.28 -24.61
N PRO A 273 -0.69 1.53 -24.46
CA PRO A 273 -1.17 2.83 -24.00
C PRO A 273 -0.64 3.25 -22.62
N TYR A 274 -0.53 2.33 -21.66
CA TYR A 274 -0.01 2.65 -20.33
C TYR A 274 1.51 2.89 -20.35
N LEU A 275 2.24 2.15 -21.18
CA LEU A 275 3.66 2.43 -21.44
C LEU A 275 3.88 3.85 -21.99
N ARG A 276 3.02 4.30 -22.92
CA ARG A 276 3.08 5.68 -23.46
C ARG A 276 2.87 6.75 -22.38
N GLU A 277 1.95 6.54 -21.43
CA GLU A 277 1.75 7.49 -20.34
C GLU A 277 2.95 7.52 -19.37
N LEU A 278 3.61 6.38 -19.12
CA LEU A 278 4.85 6.34 -18.33
C LEU A 278 6.01 7.08 -19.02
N ILE A 279 6.17 6.90 -20.34
CA ILE A 279 7.17 7.63 -21.13
C ILE A 279 6.92 9.13 -21.03
N LYS A 280 5.69 9.56 -21.26
CA LYS A 280 5.28 10.97 -21.17
C LYS A 280 5.52 11.56 -19.77
N TYR A 281 5.25 10.79 -18.72
CA TYR A 281 5.53 11.19 -17.34
C TYR A 281 7.02 11.51 -17.14
N VAL A 282 7.92 10.65 -17.63
CA VAL A 282 9.38 10.91 -17.58
C VAL A 282 9.75 12.13 -18.44
N GLU A 283 9.23 12.23 -19.66
CA GLU A 283 9.48 13.38 -20.54
C GLU A 283 9.15 14.72 -19.87
N GLN A 284 8.09 14.74 -19.07
CA GLN A 284 7.58 15.93 -18.38
C GLN A 284 8.33 16.29 -17.10
N GLY A 285 9.24 15.43 -16.61
CA GLY A 285 10.06 15.72 -15.43
C GLY A 285 9.96 14.69 -14.31
N GLY A 286 9.15 13.64 -14.49
CA GLY A 286 8.99 12.59 -13.49
C GLY A 286 10.23 11.72 -13.33
N ALA A 287 10.43 11.19 -12.12
CA ALA A 287 11.36 10.09 -11.88
C ALA A 287 10.61 8.76 -11.93
N LEU A 288 11.09 7.81 -12.73
CA LEU A 288 10.50 6.49 -12.92
C LEU A 288 11.46 5.39 -12.45
N LEU A 289 10.97 4.42 -11.69
CA LEU A 289 11.64 3.16 -11.41
C LEU A 289 10.81 2.02 -11.98
N VAL A 290 11.41 1.17 -12.83
CA VAL A 290 10.79 -0.07 -13.31
C VAL A 290 11.63 -1.29 -12.88
N GLU A 291 10.96 -2.38 -12.58
CA GLU A 291 11.62 -3.68 -12.35
C GLU A 291 11.81 -4.44 -13.67
N ALA A 292 12.38 -5.64 -13.56
CA ALA A 292 12.87 -6.43 -14.67
C ALA A 292 11.80 -6.74 -15.74
N ARG A 293 12.28 -6.85 -16.98
CA ARG A 293 11.53 -7.22 -18.19
C ARG A 293 10.28 -6.36 -18.38
N CYS A 294 10.40 -5.08 -18.06
CA CYS A 294 9.31 -4.11 -18.21
C CYS A 294 8.83 -4.05 -19.66
N GLY A 295 7.53 -4.25 -19.86
CA GLY A 295 6.97 -4.33 -21.21
C GLY A 295 7.51 -5.55 -21.97
N TRP A 296 7.61 -6.71 -21.34
CA TRP A 296 7.89 -7.95 -22.07
C TRP A 296 6.70 -8.35 -22.93
N VAL A 297 5.51 -8.49 -22.34
CA VAL A 297 4.28 -8.91 -23.02
C VAL A 297 3.28 -7.76 -23.12
N ASP A 298 2.69 -7.55 -24.29
CA ASP A 298 1.63 -6.54 -24.52
C ASP A 298 0.24 -7.05 -24.11
N GLU A 299 -0.78 -6.20 -24.22
CA GLU A 299 -2.17 -6.55 -23.89
C GLU A 299 -2.78 -7.64 -24.80
N LYS A 300 -2.12 -7.97 -25.91
CA LYS A 300 -2.55 -9.02 -26.85
C LYS A 300 -1.85 -10.35 -26.60
N GLY A 301 -0.89 -10.38 -25.67
CA GLY A 301 -0.10 -11.57 -25.35
C GLY A 301 1.13 -11.76 -26.24
N PHE A 302 1.53 -10.75 -27.01
CA PHE A 302 2.73 -10.79 -27.83
C PHE A 302 3.92 -10.16 -27.11
N SER A 303 5.11 -10.72 -27.35
CA SER A 303 6.35 -10.08 -26.89
C SER A 303 6.58 -8.79 -27.68
N PHE A 304 6.99 -7.73 -27.00
CA PHE A 304 7.59 -6.60 -27.69
C PHE A 304 8.90 -7.03 -28.37
N PRO A 305 9.30 -6.39 -29.49
CA PRO A 305 10.51 -6.76 -30.23
C PRO A 305 11.82 -6.35 -29.54
N VAL A 306 11.74 -5.43 -28.57
CA VAL A 306 12.83 -4.98 -27.71
C VAL A 306 12.29 -4.92 -26.29
N ILE A 307 13.10 -5.33 -25.33
CA ILE A 307 12.80 -5.22 -23.89
C ILE A 307 13.87 -4.30 -23.30
N PRO A 308 13.53 -3.27 -22.50
CA PRO A 308 12.17 -2.86 -22.12
C PRO A 308 11.28 -2.42 -23.30
N GLY A 309 10.02 -2.83 -23.27
CA GLY A 309 9.09 -2.70 -24.40
C GLY A 309 8.42 -1.35 -24.59
N GLY A 310 7.66 -1.22 -25.68
CA GLY A 310 6.84 -0.04 -25.98
C GLY A 310 7.61 1.29 -26.13
N GLY A 311 8.93 1.23 -26.37
CA GLY A 311 9.82 2.40 -26.46
C GLY A 311 10.51 2.77 -25.15
N LEU A 312 10.28 2.04 -24.05
CA LEU A 312 10.99 2.27 -22.79
C LEU A 312 12.49 1.98 -22.88
N ASP A 313 12.94 1.12 -23.80
CA ASP A 313 14.36 0.92 -24.10
C ASP A 313 15.09 2.24 -24.40
N LYS A 314 14.43 3.17 -25.10
CA LYS A 314 14.99 4.50 -25.41
C LYS A 314 14.99 5.43 -24.20
N VAL A 315 13.97 5.32 -23.33
CA VAL A 315 13.87 6.11 -22.11
C VAL A 315 14.93 5.68 -21.09
N LEU A 316 15.12 4.37 -20.95
CA LEU A 316 16.06 3.76 -20.03
C LEU A 316 17.48 3.70 -20.58
N GLY A 317 17.65 3.89 -21.89
CA GLY A 317 18.95 3.91 -22.57
C GLY A 317 19.65 2.56 -22.56
N CYS A 318 18.90 1.46 -22.47
CA CYS A 318 19.40 0.10 -22.46
C CYS A 318 18.36 -0.90 -23.00
N ARG A 319 18.80 -2.12 -23.31
CA ARG A 319 17.95 -3.25 -23.67
C ARG A 319 18.39 -4.54 -22.98
N GLU A 320 17.49 -5.52 -22.90
CA GLU A 320 17.78 -6.89 -22.44
C GLU A 320 18.89 -7.49 -23.31
N ALA A 321 19.99 -7.89 -22.67
CA ALA A 321 21.10 -8.58 -23.31
C ALA A 321 21.04 -10.09 -23.06
N ARG A 322 20.75 -10.47 -21.82
CA ARG A 322 20.73 -11.86 -21.37
C ARG A 322 19.83 -12.02 -20.15
N LEU A 323 19.08 -13.12 -20.11
CA LEU A 323 18.28 -13.51 -18.97
C LEU A 323 18.90 -14.74 -18.31
N LEU A 324 19.21 -14.64 -17.01
CA LEU A 324 19.85 -15.71 -16.26
C LEU A 324 18.93 -16.21 -15.13
N PRO A 325 18.66 -17.52 -15.04
CA PRO A 325 17.94 -18.06 -13.89
C PRO A 325 18.82 -17.99 -12.64
N ILE A 326 18.18 -17.79 -11.49
CA ILE A 326 18.84 -17.86 -10.18
C ILE A 326 18.19 -18.97 -9.33
N GLN A 327 19.00 -19.66 -8.52
CA GLN A 327 18.49 -20.82 -7.76
C GLN A 327 17.49 -20.42 -6.68
N LYS A 328 17.89 -19.45 -5.83
CA LYS A 328 17.11 -19.00 -4.68
C LYS A 328 17.06 -17.48 -4.57
N THR A 329 18.22 -16.86 -4.44
CA THR A 329 18.42 -15.42 -4.43
C THR A 329 19.74 -15.14 -5.14
N GLY A 330 19.79 -14.08 -5.94
CA GLY A 330 21.00 -13.60 -6.58
C GLY A 330 21.41 -12.26 -5.97
N LYS A 331 22.40 -11.60 -6.58
CA LYS A 331 23.00 -10.39 -6.03
C LYS A 331 23.20 -9.33 -7.09
N ILE A 332 22.67 -8.15 -6.79
CA ILE A 332 22.91 -6.93 -7.55
C ILE A 332 23.90 -6.07 -6.75
N VAL A 333 25.14 -5.95 -7.22
CA VAL A 333 26.24 -5.26 -6.52
C VAL A 333 26.35 -3.82 -7.00
N ILE A 334 26.26 -2.86 -6.09
CA ILE A 334 26.43 -1.43 -6.38
C ILE A 334 27.85 -1.19 -6.91
N SER A 335 27.94 -0.60 -8.09
CA SER A 335 29.20 -0.44 -8.83
C SER A 335 29.83 0.95 -8.67
N GLN A 336 29.03 1.97 -8.36
CA GLN A 336 29.49 3.35 -8.20
C GLN A 336 28.62 4.14 -7.23
N ASN A 337 29.16 5.25 -6.72
CA ASN A 337 28.37 6.23 -5.99
C ASN A 337 27.48 7.00 -6.97
N HIS A 338 26.23 7.27 -6.59
CA HIS A 338 25.31 8.07 -7.38
C HIS A 338 24.31 8.80 -6.47
N PRO A 339 23.85 10.02 -6.78
CA PRO A 339 22.84 10.72 -5.97
C PRO A 339 21.54 9.94 -5.74
N ALA A 340 21.17 9.06 -6.69
CA ALA A 340 20.02 8.15 -6.59
C ALA A 340 20.24 6.96 -5.62
N LEU A 341 21.44 6.83 -5.06
CA LEU A 341 21.84 5.80 -4.10
C LEU A 341 22.39 6.44 -2.82
N PRO A 342 21.67 7.37 -2.16
CA PRO A 342 22.25 8.21 -1.10
C PRO A 342 22.70 7.41 0.14
N TRP A 343 22.16 6.19 0.33
CA TRP A 343 22.43 5.34 1.49
C TRP A 343 23.17 4.05 1.14
N LEU A 344 23.64 3.91 -0.10
CA LEU A 344 24.38 2.74 -0.56
C LEU A 344 25.72 3.19 -1.13
N LYS A 345 26.73 2.35 -0.97
CA LYS A 345 28.10 2.58 -1.48
C LYS A 345 28.52 1.43 -2.39
N PRO A 346 29.54 1.64 -3.25
CA PRO A 346 30.13 0.58 -4.05
C PRO A 346 30.48 -0.65 -3.21
N GLY A 347 30.08 -1.82 -3.69
CA GLY A 347 30.26 -3.10 -3.00
C GLY A 347 29.08 -3.52 -2.11
N ASP A 348 28.16 -2.63 -1.76
CA ASP A 348 26.89 -3.04 -1.17
C ASP A 348 26.10 -3.90 -2.17
N SER A 349 25.28 -4.83 -1.67
CA SER A 349 24.50 -5.73 -2.52
C SER A 349 23.02 -5.75 -2.15
N LEU A 350 22.18 -5.79 -3.18
CA LEU A 350 20.74 -6.04 -3.10
C LEU A 350 20.48 -7.50 -3.46
N ASP A 351 19.42 -8.07 -2.89
CA ASP A 351 18.95 -9.39 -3.28
C ASP A 351 18.11 -9.29 -4.57
N SER A 352 18.28 -10.27 -5.46
CA SER A 352 17.49 -10.48 -6.68
C SER A 352 16.61 -11.74 -6.53
N VAL A 353 15.50 -11.82 -7.28
CA VAL A 353 14.53 -12.93 -7.21
C VAL A 353 14.12 -13.39 -8.62
N PHE A 354 13.84 -14.70 -8.77
CA PHE A 354 13.49 -15.42 -10.00
C PHE A 354 14.56 -15.49 -11.10
N PHE A 355 15.09 -14.35 -11.51
CA PHE A 355 16.11 -14.23 -12.53
C PHE A 355 16.86 -12.89 -12.43
N GLU A 356 17.94 -12.79 -13.18
CA GLU A 356 18.67 -11.55 -13.44
C GLU A 356 18.61 -11.22 -14.93
N GLU A 357 18.07 -10.04 -15.24
CA GLU A 357 18.03 -9.44 -16.57
C GLU A 357 19.27 -8.55 -16.75
N CYS A 358 20.29 -9.09 -17.41
CA CYS A 358 21.48 -8.33 -17.79
C CYS A 358 21.14 -7.36 -18.92
N LEU A 359 21.65 -6.14 -18.83
CA LEU A 359 21.32 -5.04 -19.72
C LEU A 359 22.51 -4.63 -20.60
N GLU A 360 22.24 -4.41 -21.89
CA GLU A 360 23.16 -3.77 -22.83
C GLU A 360 22.83 -2.28 -22.91
N ILE A 361 23.82 -1.41 -22.71
CA ILE A 361 23.66 0.04 -22.79
C ILE A 361 23.57 0.49 -24.25
N THR A 362 22.51 1.23 -24.58
CA THR A 362 22.23 1.70 -25.95
C THR A 362 22.30 3.23 -26.09
N ASP A 363 22.28 3.97 -24.97
CA ASP A 363 22.53 5.42 -24.94
C ASP A 363 23.73 5.76 -24.06
N ARG A 364 24.64 6.60 -24.58
CA ARG A 364 25.81 7.12 -23.85
C ARG A 364 25.48 7.95 -22.62
N LYS A 365 24.25 8.43 -22.47
CA LYS A 365 23.78 9.17 -21.29
C LYS A 365 23.35 8.24 -20.15
N ALA A 366 23.08 6.97 -20.44
CA ALA A 366 22.72 6.00 -19.43
C ALA A 366 23.97 5.60 -18.62
N GLN A 367 23.76 5.38 -17.33
CA GLN A 367 24.82 5.04 -16.36
C GLN A 367 24.47 3.74 -15.65
N VAL A 368 25.44 2.84 -15.57
CA VAL A 368 25.31 1.58 -14.81
C VAL A 368 25.49 1.88 -13.33
N LEU A 369 24.46 1.66 -12.53
CA LEU A 369 24.50 1.86 -11.08
C LEU A 369 24.93 0.58 -10.35
N ALA A 370 24.53 -0.57 -10.85
CA ALA A 370 24.83 -1.86 -10.23
C ALA A 370 24.99 -2.96 -11.29
N GLN A 371 25.73 -4.00 -10.92
CA GLN A 371 26.13 -5.10 -11.79
C GLN A 371 25.91 -6.44 -11.10
N SER A 372 25.91 -7.52 -11.88
CA SER A 372 26.05 -8.88 -11.38
C SER A 372 27.47 -9.13 -10.84
N GLU A 373 27.69 -10.26 -10.19
CA GLU A 373 29.02 -10.68 -9.71
C GLU A 373 30.03 -10.88 -10.88
N ASP A 374 29.57 -11.19 -12.09
CA ASP A 374 30.39 -11.28 -13.31
C ASP A 374 30.50 -9.94 -14.09
N GLY A 375 30.05 -8.83 -13.50
CA GLY A 375 30.23 -7.47 -14.03
C GLY A 375 29.24 -7.04 -15.12
N GLN A 376 28.17 -7.79 -15.35
CA GLN A 376 27.12 -7.41 -16.31
C GLN A 376 26.20 -6.34 -15.70
N PRO A 377 25.79 -5.29 -16.44
CA PRO A 377 24.84 -4.31 -15.93
C PRO A 377 23.51 -4.92 -15.50
N LEU A 378 23.08 -4.62 -14.26
CA LEU A 378 21.78 -5.03 -13.70
C LEU A 378 20.95 -3.85 -13.19
N MET A 379 21.53 -2.69 -12.99
CA MET A 379 20.78 -1.48 -12.67
C MET A 379 21.31 -0.33 -13.51
N VAL A 380 20.41 0.35 -14.21
CA VAL A 380 20.75 1.44 -15.13
C VAL A 380 19.86 2.63 -14.84
N ILE A 381 20.44 3.83 -14.82
CA ILE A 381 19.73 5.10 -14.78
C ILE A 381 20.00 5.89 -16.06
N SER A 382 18.98 6.54 -16.62
CA SER A 382 19.12 7.39 -17.79
C SER A 382 18.27 8.67 -17.66
N PRO A 383 18.81 9.84 -18.07
CA PRO A 383 18.00 11.04 -18.23
C PRO A 383 17.20 10.99 -19.54
N TYR A 384 15.92 11.36 -19.51
CA TYR A 384 15.06 11.41 -20.69
C TYR A 384 14.06 12.56 -20.60
N GLY A 385 13.99 13.40 -21.64
CA GLY A 385 13.26 14.66 -21.61
C GLY A 385 13.72 15.54 -20.44
N LYS A 386 12.79 15.91 -19.54
CA LYS A 386 13.07 16.67 -18.32
C LYS A 386 13.27 15.78 -17.08
N GLY A 387 13.00 14.49 -17.18
CA GLY A 387 13.00 13.54 -16.07
C GLY A 387 14.11 12.49 -16.18
N GLN A 388 13.96 11.43 -15.37
CA GLN A 388 14.94 10.35 -15.28
C GLN A 388 14.24 9.00 -15.06
N ALA A 389 14.83 7.93 -15.58
CA ALA A 389 14.29 6.59 -15.43
C ALA A 389 15.38 5.62 -14.96
N ILE A 390 15.00 4.72 -14.06
CA ILE A 390 15.82 3.65 -13.51
C ILE A 390 15.17 2.32 -13.88
N ILE A 391 15.97 1.36 -14.35
CA ILE A 391 15.58 -0.04 -14.43
C ILE A 391 16.47 -0.88 -13.51
N VAL A 392 15.85 -1.85 -12.83
CA VAL A 392 16.57 -2.92 -12.13
C VAL A 392 16.21 -4.24 -12.78
N GLY A 393 17.21 -5.00 -13.20
CA GLY A 393 17.10 -6.31 -13.82
C GLY A 393 16.71 -7.43 -12.84
N SER A 394 15.95 -7.11 -11.79
CA SER A 394 15.22 -8.08 -10.96
C SER A 394 13.99 -7.43 -10.31
N PHE A 395 13.22 -8.20 -9.54
CA PHE A 395 12.06 -7.71 -8.78
C PHE A 395 12.45 -7.36 -7.34
N VAL A 396 13.10 -6.21 -7.15
CA VAL A 396 13.63 -5.76 -5.86
C VAL A 396 12.58 -5.59 -4.77
N GLY A 397 11.33 -5.27 -5.13
CA GLY A 397 10.18 -5.22 -4.21
C GLY A 397 9.85 -6.61 -3.68
N SER A 398 9.70 -7.60 -4.57
CA SER A 398 9.45 -9.00 -4.17
C SER A 398 10.62 -9.57 -3.38
N ALA A 399 11.86 -9.32 -3.81
CA ALA A 399 13.05 -9.72 -3.08
C ALA A 399 13.07 -9.14 -1.64
N TYR A 400 12.73 -7.86 -1.48
CA TYR A 400 12.65 -7.25 -0.15
C TYR A 400 11.49 -7.82 0.70
N HIS A 401 10.37 -8.16 0.06
CA HIS A 401 9.26 -8.83 0.74
C HIS A 401 9.70 -10.18 1.33
N HIS A 402 10.42 -10.97 0.55
CA HIS A 402 10.72 -12.36 0.90
C HIS A 402 12.01 -12.53 1.71
N PHE A 403 13.06 -11.78 1.37
CA PHE A 403 14.41 -11.99 1.91
C PHE A 403 14.81 -10.94 2.96
N ARG A 404 14.10 -9.80 3.03
CA ARG A 404 14.29 -8.74 4.04
C ARG A 404 15.71 -8.16 4.08
N ASN A 405 16.48 -8.25 2.99
CA ASN A 405 17.78 -7.58 2.90
C ASN A 405 17.57 -6.06 3.10
N PRO A 406 18.19 -5.45 4.14
CA PRO A 406 18.03 -4.02 4.43
C PRO A 406 18.42 -3.12 3.26
N ASN A 407 19.38 -3.54 2.43
CA ASN A 407 19.86 -2.74 1.31
C ASN A 407 18.79 -2.58 0.22
N ASN A 408 17.91 -3.57 0.00
CA ASN A 408 16.76 -3.40 -0.91
C ASN A 408 15.83 -2.29 -0.40
N GLY A 409 15.57 -2.25 0.91
CA GLY A 409 14.80 -1.19 1.54
C GLY A 409 15.50 0.18 1.49
N LEU A 410 16.82 0.21 1.69
CA LEU A 410 17.63 1.43 1.57
C LEU A 410 17.68 1.96 0.13
N PHE A 411 17.75 1.09 -0.87
CA PHE A 411 17.65 1.47 -2.27
C PHE A 411 16.31 2.15 -2.55
N LEU A 412 15.20 1.45 -2.28
CA LEU A 412 13.85 1.93 -2.59
C LEU A 412 13.54 3.25 -1.89
N ALA A 413 13.76 3.32 -0.57
CA ALA A 413 13.47 4.53 0.18
C ALA A 413 14.51 5.64 0.00
N GLY A 414 15.75 5.31 -0.40
CA GLY A 414 16.78 6.28 -0.75
C GLY A 414 16.39 7.13 -1.96
N LEU A 415 15.54 6.61 -2.86
CA LEU A 415 14.99 7.39 -3.98
C LEU A 415 14.14 8.57 -3.50
N ALA A 416 13.47 8.46 -2.35
CA ALA A 416 12.74 9.58 -1.76
C ALA A 416 13.71 10.69 -1.33
N GLU A 417 14.83 10.35 -0.67
CA GLU A 417 15.84 11.33 -0.28
C GLU A 417 16.52 11.98 -1.49
N TRP A 418 16.87 11.19 -2.50
CA TRP A 418 17.43 11.70 -3.76
C TRP A 418 16.52 12.76 -4.39
N LEU A 419 15.22 12.51 -4.37
CA LEU A 419 14.22 13.43 -4.89
C LEU A 419 13.83 14.49 -3.85
N GLY A 420 14.39 14.52 -2.64
CA GLY A 420 14.03 15.48 -1.60
C GLY A 420 12.58 15.35 -1.11
N ILE A 421 11.98 14.18 -1.25
CA ILE A 421 10.70 13.80 -0.65
C ILE A 421 11.00 13.43 0.81
N LYS A 422 10.47 14.21 1.75
CA LYS A 422 10.78 14.06 3.17
C LYS A 422 9.59 13.53 3.94
N SER A 423 9.84 12.70 4.96
CA SER A 423 8.82 12.44 5.96
C SER A 423 8.46 13.74 6.67
N GLN A 424 7.16 13.97 6.88
CA GLN A 424 6.67 15.13 7.64
C GLN A 424 6.70 14.90 9.16
N ALA A 425 7.08 13.69 9.59
CA ALA A 425 7.22 13.35 10.99
C ALA A 425 8.35 12.33 11.24
N GLU A 426 8.99 12.45 12.38
CA GLU A 426 9.97 11.52 12.90
C GLU A 426 9.45 10.91 14.21
N VAL A 427 9.62 9.60 14.37
CA VAL A 427 9.24 8.88 15.59
C VAL A 427 10.49 8.20 16.13
N LYS A 428 10.87 8.54 17.36
CA LYS A 428 11.97 7.90 18.09
C LYS A 428 11.40 7.11 19.25
N ALA A 429 11.39 5.79 19.14
CA ALA A 429 11.01 4.92 20.25
C ALA A 429 12.21 4.66 21.17
N ALA A 430 11.97 4.55 22.48
CA ALA A 430 13.02 4.33 23.48
C ALA A 430 13.71 2.96 23.35
N ARG A 431 13.04 1.98 22.72
CA ARG A 431 13.60 0.66 22.43
C ARG A 431 13.70 0.50 20.91
N GLU A 432 14.83 0.01 20.45
CA GLU A 432 15.13 -0.16 19.02
C GLU A 432 14.14 -1.10 18.29
N ASN A 433 13.60 -2.10 19.01
CA ASN A 433 12.62 -3.05 18.48
C ASN A 433 11.16 -2.60 18.64
N SER A 434 10.89 -1.42 19.21
CA SER A 434 9.52 -0.89 19.32
C SER A 434 9.06 -0.31 17.99
N MET A 435 7.93 -0.80 17.49
CA MET A 435 7.31 -0.28 16.26
C MET A 435 6.20 0.72 16.63
N VAL A 436 6.52 2.01 16.60
CA VAL A 436 5.53 3.07 16.81
C VAL A 436 5.17 3.69 15.46
N GLU A 437 3.92 3.49 15.03
CA GLU A 437 3.40 4.07 13.80
C GLU A 437 2.69 5.38 14.11
N LEU A 438 3.07 6.45 13.40
CA LEU A 438 2.36 7.73 13.42
C LEU A 438 1.64 7.95 12.10
N ARG A 439 0.33 8.16 12.17
CA ARG A 439 -0.51 8.59 11.05
C ARG A 439 -1.28 9.85 11.44
N TRP A 440 -1.74 10.59 10.44
CA TRP A 440 -2.61 11.73 10.69
C TRP A 440 -3.52 12.04 9.51
N LEU A 441 -4.64 12.68 9.85
CA LEU A 441 -5.54 13.34 8.92
C LEU A 441 -5.41 14.86 9.08
N GLU A 442 -5.54 15.60 7.99
CA GLU A 442 -5.44 17.06 7.93
C GLU A 442 -6.79 17.68 7.59
N GLY A 443 -7.23 18.62 8.41
CA GLY A 443 -8.27 19.59 8.08
C GLY A 443 -7.66 20.97 7.84
N GLU A 444 -8.52 21.96 7.63
CA GLU A 444 -8.10 23.33 7.28
C GLU A 444 -7.23 24.00 8.37
N ASP A 445 -7.64 23.91 9.63
CA ASP A 445 -6.99 24.53 10.79
C ASP A 445 -6.56 23.53 11.88
N TYR A 446 -6.53 22.22 11.56
CA TYR A 446 -6.21 21.16 12.52
C TYR A 446 -5.63 19.89 11.87
N ARG A 447 -4.98 19.07 12.70
CA ARG A 447 -4.62 17.68 12.39
C ARG A 447 -5.16 16.75 13.47
N ILE A 448 -5.58 15.55 13.06
CA ILE A 448 -5.89 14.43 13.95
C ILE A 448 -4.72 13.46 13.88
N LEU A 449 -4.00 13.29 14.98
CA LEU A 449 -2.82 12.42 15.04
C LEU A 449 -3.19 11.09 15.67
N PHE A 450 -2.68 10.00 15.10
CA PHE A 450 -2.88 8.64 15.58
C PHE A 450 -1.52 8.02 15.80
N ALA A 451 -1.17 7.77 17.07
CA ALA A 451 0.06 7.09 17.44
C ALA A 451 -0.26 5.68 17.93
N PHE A 452 0.19 4.68 17.18
CA PHE A 452 -0.02 3.27 17.46
C PHE A 452 1.26 2.64 17.96
N ASN A 453 1.19 1.85 19.03
CA ASN A 453 2.23 0.89 19.37
C ASN A 453 1.90 -0.44 18.70
N ARG A 454 2.62 -0.76 17.64
CA ARG A 454 2.51 -2.01 16.88
C ARG A 454 3.39 -3.13 17.44
N GLY A 455 4.16 -2.84 18.49
CA GLY A 455 5.01 -3.81 19.19
C GLY A 455 4.26 -4.58 20.29
N GLU A 456 4.95 -5.59 20.82
CA GLU A 456 4.46 -6.46 21.89
C GLU A 456 4.79 -5.93 23.29
N GLU A 457 5.60 -4.88 23.38
CA GLU A 457 6.05 -4.28 24.63
C GLU A 457 5.58 -2.83 24.77
N LYS A 458 5.35 -2.42 26.01
CA LYS A 458 5.09 -1.02 26.36
C LYS A 458 6.30 -0.17 25.97
N THR A 459 6.04 0.97 25.34
CA THR A 459 7.12 1.84 24.86
C THR A 459 6.85 3.32 25.09
N ARG A 460 7.93 4.06 25.31
CA ARG A 460 7.95 5.52 25.28
C ARG A 460 8.47 5.95 23.91
N ALA A 461 7.79 6.92 23.29
CA ALA A 461 8.20 7.48 22.02
C ALA A 461 8.24 9.01 22.09
N SER A 462 9.19 9.59 21.38
CA SER A 462 9.25 11.02 21.07
C SER A 462 8.79 11.20 19.63
N ILE A 463 7.76 12.02 19.45
CA ILE A 463 7.24 12.40 18.13
C ILE A 463 7.75 13.79 17.81
N SER A 464 8.36 13.95 16.62
CA SER A 464 8.65 15.23 16.00
C SER A 464 7.83 15.35 14.71
N MET A 465 7.16 16.47 14.48
CA MET A 465 6.35 16.68 13.27
C MET A 465 6.43 18.13 12.81
N SER A 466 6.44 18.35 11.50
CA SER A 466 6.45 19.70 10.95
C SER A 466 5.19 20.48 11.33
N LEU A 467 5.37 21.69 11.87
CA LEU A 467 4.33 22.65 12.22
C LEU A 467 3.85 23.39 10.98
N LEU A 468 2.54 23.34 10.74
CA LEU A 468 1.88 24.14 9.70
C LEU A 468 1.44 25.53 10.19
N TRP A 469 1.21 25.67 11.50
CA TRP A 469 0.62 26.86 12.09
C TRP A 469 1.38 27.33 13.33
N SER A 470 1.45 28.65 13.50
CA SER A 470 1.86 29.27 14.77
C SER A 470 0.69 29.28 15.75
N GLY A 471 0.98 29.15 17.05
CA GLY A 471 -0.04 29.21 18.10
C GLY A 471 -0.98 28.01 18.04
N ILE A 472 -0.52 26.86 18.48
CA ILE A 472 -1.28 25.60 18.44
C ILE A 472 -1.67 25.12 19.84
N GLU A 473 -2.68 24.27 19.90
CA GLU A 473 -3.03 23.46 21.06
C GLU A 473 -3.02 21.99 20.66
N LEU A 474 -2.44 21.14 21.52
CA LEU A 474 -2.45 19.69 21.39
C LEU A 474 -3.22 19.11 22.57
N LYS A 475 -4.22 18.28 22.29
CA LYS A 475 -4.98 17.56 23.31
C LYS A 475 -5.20 16.11 22.95
N ASN A 476 -5.31 15.25 23.95
CA ASN A 476 -5.80 13.89 23.77
C ASN A 476 -7.30 13.95 23.44
N LEU A 477 -7.72 13.32 22.33
CA LEU A 477 -9.11 13.38 21.88
C LEU A 477 -10.05 12.52 22.74
N GLU A 478 -9.53 11.48 23.38
CA GLU A 478 -10.30 10.59 24.27
C GLU A 478 -10.46 11.17 25.68
N THR A 479 -9.40 11.75 26.26
CA THR A 479 -9.42 12.26 27.64
C THR A 479 -9.67 13.77 27.73
N GLU A 480 -9.59 14.49 26.61
CA GLU A 480 -9.62 15.96 26.51
C GLU A 480 -8.46 16.67 27.25
N GLU A 481 -7.52 15.92 27.82
CA GLU A 481 -6.37 16.47 28.51
C GLU A 481 -5.42 17.17 27.54
N LYS A 482 -4.92 18.35 27.95
CA LYS A 482 -3.89 19.08 27.21
C LYS A 482 -2.58 18.33 27.28
N VAL A 483 -1.91 18.19 26.14
CA VAL A 483 -0.61 17.54 26.02
C VAL A 483 0.47 18.62 25.95
N SER A 484 1.42 18.57 26.87
CA SER A 484 2.60 19.43 26.83
C SER A 484 3.49 19.07 25.66
N PHE A 485 3.99 20.08 24.95
CA PHE A 485 4.90 19.92 23.84
C PHE A 485 5.94 21.04 23.85
N SER A 486 7.07 20.81 23.18
CA SER A 486 8.02 21.86 22.83
C SER A 486 7.94 22.15 21.33
N SER A 487 8.31 23.38 20.94
CA SER A 487 8.36 23.75 19.52
C SER A 487 9.72 24.36 19.21
N ASP A 488 10.39 23.86 18.17
CA ASP A 488 11.66 24.38 17.68
C ASP A 488 11.53 24.80 16.21
N LYS A 489 11.65 26.10 15.93
CA LYS A 489 11.47 26.72 14.61
C LYS A 489 10.15 26.31 13.93
N ASN A 490 10.16 25.17 13.25
CA ASN A 490 9.11 24.62 12.40
C ASN A 490 8.67 23.20 12.81
N HIS A 491 9.07 22.67 13.98
CA HIS A 491 8.62 21.34 14.44
C HIS A 491 7.97 21.39 15.82
N LEU A 492 6.99 20.49 15.98
CA LEU A 492 6.31 20.15 17.21
C LEU A 492 6.96 18.89 17.76
N ASN A 493 7.36 18.91 19.03
CA ASN A 493 7.94 17.74 19.70
C ASN A 493 7.16 17.42 20.98
N PHE A 494 6.75 16.16 21.13
CA PHE A 494 6.10 15.68 22.36
C PHE A 494 6.41 14.21 22.60
N ASP A 495 6.40 13.84 23.88
CA ASP A 495 6.60 12.47 24.33
C ASP A 495 5.27 11.82 24.69
N LEU A 496 5.20 10.52 24.49
CA LEU A 496 4.08 9.71 24.95
C LEU A 496 4.52 8.31 25.33
N GLU A 497 3.69 7.67 26.15
CA GLU A 497 3.81 6.28 26.53
C GLU A 497 2.59 5.51 26.04
N ILE A 498 2.82 4.38 25.38
CA ILE A 498 1.78 3.59 24.74
C ILE A 498 1.96 2.11 25.10
N GLU A 499 0.89 1.50 25.63
CA GLU A 499 0.82 0.05 25.90
C GLU A 499 0.93 -0.77 24.60
N PRO A 500 1.33 -2.06 24.65
CA PRO A 500 1.31 -2.94 23.49
C PRO A 500 -0.06 -2.93 22.80
N GLN A 501 -0.09 -2.91 21.47
CA GLN A 501 -1.32 -2.80 20.66
C GLN A 501 -2.19 -1.56 20.98
N GLY A 502 -1.65 -0.62 21.78
CA GLY A 502 -2.32 0.60 22.17
C GLY A 502 -2.32 1.63 21.06
N VAL A 503 -3.31 2.53 21.12
CA VAL A 503 -3.41 3.71 20.28
C VAL A 503 -3.74 4.93 21.14
N ARG A 504 -3.15 6.06 20.76
CA ARG A 504 -3.48 7.40 21.27
C ARG A 504 -3.92 8.27 20.10
N VAL A 505 -5.04 8.96 20.28
CA VAL A 505 -5.58 9.90 19.30
C VAL A 505 -5.48 11.31 19.85
N PHE A 506 -4.87 12.21 19.09
CA PHE A 506 -4.67 13.59 19.48
C PHE A 506 -5.31 14.54 18.48
N LEU A 507 -5.80 15.67 18.97
CA LEU A 507 -6.20 16.80 18.15
C LEU A 507 -5.16 17.91 18.31
N LEU A 508 -4.48 18.22 17.21
CA LEU A 508 -3.63 19.39 17.06
C LEU A 508 -4.43 20.47 16.35
N ARG A 509 -4.69 21.60 16.99
CA ARG A 509 -5.51 22.68 16.40
C ARG A 509 -4.81 24.02 16.48
N LYS A 510 -4.96 24.85 15.44
CA LYS A 510 -4.57 26.25 15.46
C LYS A 510 -5.44 27.03 16.45
N LYS A 511 -4.82 27.78 17.36
CA LYS A 511 -5.53 28.73 18.24
C LYS A 511 -6.02 29.89 17.38
N ILE A 512 -7.31 30.19 17.51
CA ILE A 512 -7.96 31.34 16.87
C ILE A 512 -7.60 32.60 17.64
#